data_AF-A0AAU4J908-F1
#
_entry.id   AF-A0AAU4J908-F1
#
_cell.length_a   1.000
_cell.length_b   1.000
_cell.length_c   1.000
_cell.angle_alpha   90.00
_cell.angle_beta   90.00
_cell.angle_gamma   90.00
#
_symmetry.space_group_name_H-M   'P 1'
#
loop_
_entity.id
_entity.type
_entity.pdbx_description
1 polymer ?
#
loop_
_entity_poly.entity_id
_entity_poly.type
_entity_poly.pdbx_seq_one_letter_code
_entity_poly.pdbx_strand_id
1 'polypeptide(L)'
;MGYPFQTADGSRILWDPALRVGQAYVALAREAAELHGLPTGLTENERLGGSDVDPAAFQRFTQGLYDRYCSTNNFVLHGLLRGLLLSSIVMLEKTGGSIVRTPGREDGLLEDLDSYVRAMWTD
;
A
#
# COMPACT_ATOMS: atom_id res chain seq x y z
N MET A 1 -13.09 0.79 -16.89
CA MET A 1 -13.37 0.05 -15.64
C MET A 1 -12.15 0.17 -14.75
N GLY A 2 -12.34 0.52 -13.48
CA GLY A 2 -11.27 0.66 -12.49
C GLY A 2 -10.96 -0.67 -11.77
N TYR A 3 -10.24 -0.58 -10.66
CA TYR A 3 -10.00 -1.66 -9.71
C TYR A 3 -10.16 -1.11 -8.29
N PRO A 4 -11.40 -0.96 -7.80
CA PRO A 4 -11.64 -0.26 -6.54
C PRO A 4 -11.08 -1.03 -5.34
N PHE A 5 -10.33 -0.33 -4.51
CA PHE A 5 -9.97 -0.75 -3.16
C PHE A 5 -10.99 -0.17 -2.19
N GLN A 6 -11.75 -1.03 -1.52
CA GLN A 6 -12.78 -0.65 -0.56
C GLN A 6 -12.40 -1.13 0.84
N THR A 7 -12.81 -0.44 1.90
CA THR A 7 -12.73 -1.03 3.25
C THR A 7 -13.60 -2.29 3.33
N ALA A 8 -13.17 -3.31 4.08
CA ALA A 8 -13.87 -4.59 4.17
C ALA A 8 -15.32 -4.49 4.71
N ASP A 9 -15.65 -3.42 5.44
CA ASP A 9 -17.02 -3.11 5.88
C ASP A 9 -17.87 -2.42 4.80
N GLY A 10 -17.30 -2.15 3.63
CA GLY A 10 -17.96 -1.47 2.52
C GLY A 10 -18.16 0.04 2.71
N SER A 11 -17.66 0.63 3.80
CA SER A 11 -17.98 2.02 4.16
C SER A 11 -17.27 3.07 3.30
N ARG A 12 -16.11 2.75 2.71
CA ARG A 12 -15.28 3.74 2.01
C ARG A 12 -14.46 3.15 0.86
N ILE A 13 -14.44 3.84 -0.27
CA ILE A 13 -13.47 3.59 -1.36
C ILE A 13 -12.16 4.32 -1.01
N LEU A 14 -11.08 3.55 -0.89
CA LEU A 14 -9.74 4.02 -0.56
C LEU A 14 -9.00 4.51 -1.81
N TRP A 15 -9.10 3.76 -2.91
CA TRP A 15 -8.44 4.10 -4.17
C TRP A 15 -9.17 3.41 -5.32
N ASP A 16 -9.36 4.07 -6.45
CA ASP A 16 -9.94 3.46 -7.65
C ASP A 16 -9.06 3.72 -8.88
N PRO A 17 -7.94 3.00 -9.02
CA PRO A 17 -7.06 3.12 -10.17
C PRO A 17 -7.62 2.45 -11.42
N ALA A 18 -6.96 2.71 -12.55
CA ALA A 18 -7.14 1.89 -13.74
C ALA A 18 -6.89 0.39 -13.44
N LEU A 19 -7.66 -0.49 -14.08
CA LEU A 19 -7.67 -1.93 -13.82
C LEU A 19 -6.27 -2.56 -13.69
N ARG A 20 -5.39 -2.31 -14.67
CA ARG A 20 -4.03 -2.88 -14.70
C ARG A 20 -3.13 -2.36 -13.58
N VAL A 21 -3.34 -1.13 -13.13
CA VAL A 21 -2.58 -0.54 -12.03
C VAL A 21 -2.98 -1.21 -10.71
N GLY A 22 -4.28 -1.39 -10.47
CA GLY A 22 -4.75 -2.12 -9.29
C GLY A 22 -4.29 -3.58 -9.27
N GLN A 23 -4.39 -4.29 -10.40
CA GLN A 23 -3.89 -5.66 -10.52
C GLN A 23 -2.37 -5.77 -10.27
N ALA A 24 -1.58 -4.84 -10.82
CA ALA A 24 -0.14 -4.81 -10.57
C ALA A 24 0.18 -4.57 -9.09
N TYR A 25 -0.53 -3.64 -8.45
CA TYR A 25 -0.39 -3.40 -7.02
C TYR A 25 -0.70 -4.64 -6.19
N VAL A 26 -1.82 -5.33 -6.45
CA VAL A 26 -2.20 -6.56 -5.73
C VAL A 26 -1.16 -7.67 -5.91
N ALA A 27 -0.65 -7.85 -7.13
CA ALA A 27 0.38 -8.85 -7.42
C ALA A 27 1.68 -8.57 -6.64
N LEU A 28 2.14 -7.32 -6.65
CA LEU A 28 3.33 -6.90 -5.89
C LEU A 28 3.12 -7.03 -4.38
N ALA A 29 1.94 -6.65 -3.88
CA ALA A 29 1.62 -6.75 -2.47
C ALA A 29 1.60 -8.21 -1.99
N ARG A 30 1.02 -9.13 -2.79
CA ARG A 30 0.99 -10.57 -2.50
C ARG A 30 2.40 -11.16 -2.44
N GLU A 31 3.24 -10.88 -3.42
CA GLU A 31 4.62 -11.37 -3.44
C GLU A 31 5.42 -10.83 -2.24
N ALA A 32 5.30 -9.53 -1.94
CA ALA A 32 5.98 -8.94 -0.80
C ALA A 32 5.48 -9.52 0.54
N ALA A 33 4.17 -9.79 0.65
CA ALA A 33 3.59 -10.47 1.80
C ALA A 33 4.14 -11.89 1.98
N GLU A 34 4.25 -12.68 0.90
CA GLU A 34 4.81 -14.02 0.94
C GLU A 34 6.30 -14.01 1.35
N LEU A 35 7.10 -13.13 0.75
CA LEU A 35 8.52 -12.97 1.08
C LEU A 35 8.78 -12.56 2.54
N HIS A 36 7.82 -11.88 3.17
CA HIS A 36 7.95 -11.36 4.53
C HIS A 36 7.07 -12.09 5.57
N GLY A 37 6.27 -13.07 5.15
CA GLY A 37 5.35 -13.79 6.03
C GLY A 37 4.28 -12.89 6.66
N LEU A 38 3.81 -11.87 5.94
CA LEU A 38 2.83 -10.89 6.42
C LEU A 38 1.49 -11.05 5.68
N PRO A 39 0.34 -10.94 6.36
CA PRO A 39 -0.95 -10.87 5.67
C PRO A 39 -1.09 -9.51 5.00
N THR A 40 -1.44 -9.46 3.70
CA THR A 40 -1.66 -8.18 2.99
C THR A 40 -2.84 -7.39 3.56
N GLY A 41 -3.87 -8.07 4.07
CA GLY A 41 -5.17 -7.46 4.36
C GLY A 41 -6.02 -7.18 3.12
N LEU A 42 -5.60 -7.66 1.94
CA LEU A 42 -6.34 -7.52 0.69
C LEU A 42 -7.09 -8.82 0.37
N THR A 43 -8.39 -8.72 0.12
CA THR A 43 -9.23 -9.83 -0.35
C THR A 43 -9.96 -9.45 -1.62
N GLU A 44 -10.14 -10.39 -2.54
CA GLU A 44 -10.83 -10.11 -3.81
C GLU A 44 -12.30 -9.72 -3.56
N ASN A 45 -12.73 -8.64 -4.20
CA ASN A 45 -14.12 -8.19 -4.16
C ASN A 45 -14.74 -8.42 -5.56
N GLU A 46 -15.36 -9.59 -5.74
CA GLU A 46 -15.99 -9.98 -7.00
C GLU A 46 -17.13 -9.03 -7.42
N ARG A 47 -17.86 -8.47 -6.44
CA ARG A 47 -18.98 -7.56 -6.67
C ARG A 47 -18.55 -6.26 -7.34
N LEU A 48 -17.40 -5.71 -6.93
CA LEU A 48 -16.86 -4.46 -7.47
C LEU A 48 -15.75 -4.67 -8.51
N GLY A 49 -15.29 -5.91 -8.72
CA GLY A 49 -14.16 -6.22 -9.58
C GLY A 49 -12.85 -5.63 -9.06
N GLY A 50 -12.68 -5.59 -7.73
CA GLY A 50 -11.59 -4.91 -7.03
C GLY A 50 -11.08 -5.69 -5.82
N SER A 51 -10.70 -4.98 -4.76
CA SER A 51 -10.24 -5.58 -3.50
C SER A 51 -10.89 -4.93 -2.29
N ASP A 52 -11.31 -5.75 -1.33
CA ASP A 52 -11.59 -5.32 0.03
C ASP A 52 -10.29 -5.23 0.83
N VAL A 53 -10.25 -4.26 1.75
CA VAL A 53 -9.09 -3.93 2.58
C VAL A 53 -9.49 -4.04 4.05
N ASP A 54 -8.90 -5.00 4.76
CA ASP A 54 -8.91 -5.07 6.23
C ASP A 54 -7.89 -4.05 6.76
N PRO A 55 -8.33 -2.95 7.43
CA PRO A 55 -7.43 -1.90 7.87
C PRO A 55 -6.34 -2.38 8.85
N ALA A 56 -6.67 -3.32 9.73
CA ALA A 56 -5.75 -3.77 10.78
C ALA A 56 -4.68 -4.73 10.22
N ALA A 57 -5.06 -5.60 9.29
CA ALA A 57 -4.09 -6.43 8.57
C ALA A 57 -3.23 -5.57 7.63
N PHE A 58 -3.85 -4.65 6.89
CA PHE A 58 -3.16 -3.76 5.96
C PHE A 58 -2.19 -2.81 6.67
N GLN A 59 -2.51 -2.30 7.87
CA GLN A 59 -1.57 -1.52 8.67
C GLN A 59 -0.31 -2.31 9.04
N ARG A 60 -0.47 -3.58 9.46
CA ARG A 60 0.66 -4.45 9.81
C ARG A 60 1.53 -4.75 8.59
N PHE A 61 0.90 -4.99 7.44
CA PHE A 61 1.59 -5.16 6.16
C PHE A 61 2.44 -3.93 5.81
N THR A 62 1.81 -2.75 5.78
CA THR A 62 2.48 -1.49 5.43
C THR A 62 3.61 -1.15 6.41
N GLN A 63 3.40 -1.38 7.72
CA GLN A 63 4.46 -1.21 8.72
C GLN A 63 5.63 -2.17 8.46
N GLY A 64 5.36 -3.44 8.15
CA GLY A 64 6.42 -4.42 7.87
C GLY A 64 7.24 -4.06 6.62
N LEU A 65 6.59 -3.55 5.57
CA LEU A 65 7.29 -3.01 4.40
C LEU A 65 8.16 -1.80 4.75
N TYR A 66 7.64 -0.89 5.57
CA TYR A 66 8.39 0.27 6.06
C TYR A 66 9.61 -0.14 6.89
N ASP A 67 9.44 -1.04 7.85
CA ASP A 67 10.53 -1.56 8.67
C ASP A 67 11.59 -2.24 7.80
N ARG A 68 11.16 -2.98 6.77
CA ARG A 68 12.07 -3.62 5.82
C ARG A 68 12.85 -2.58 5.02
N TYR A 69 12.18 -1.57 4.47
CA TYR A 69 12.80 -0.45 3.77
C TYR A 69 13.87 0.20 4.66
N CYS A 70 13.53 0.55 5.90
CA CYS A 70 14.46 1.19 6.84
C CYS A 70 15.58 0.29 7.37
N SER A 71 15.46 -1.04 7.26
CA SER A 71 16.45 -2.00 7.76
C SER A 71 17.59 -2.29 6.78
N THR A 72 17.45 -1.91 5.51
CA THR A 72 18.40 -2.25 4.45
C THR A 72 19.11 -1.01 3.93
N ASN A 73 20.35 -1.17 3.49
CA ASN A 73 21.08 -0.16 2.71
C ASN A 73 21.21 -0.56 1.23
N ASN A 74 20.49 -1.61 0.79
CA ASN A 74 20.55 -2.08 -0.58
C ASN A 74 19.72 -1.17 -1.49
N PHE A 75 20.39 -0.38 -2.33
CA PHE A 75 19.79 0.57 -3.26
C PHE A 75 18.71 -0.04 -4.18
N VAL A 76 18.94 -1.27 -4.67
CA VAL A 76 17.99 -1.95 -5.56
C VAL A 76 16.71 -2.30 -4.82
N LEU A 77 16.83 -2.86 -3.61
CA LEU A 77 15.67 -3.24 -2.81
C LEU A 77 14.85 -2.01 -2.39
N HIS A 78 15.51 -0.89 -2.09
CA HIS A 78 14.84 0.40 -1.85
C HIS A 78 13.97 0.80 -3.03
N GLY A 79 14.52 0.80 -4.25
CA GLY A 79 13.77 1.12 -5.46
C GLY A 79 12.57 0.20 -5.70
N LEU A 80 12.73 -1.11 -5.48
CA LEU A 80 11.65 -2.09 -5.64
C LEU A 80 10.52 -1.89 -4.63
N LEU A 81 10.84 -1.58 -3.37
CA LEU A 81 9.85 -1.38 -2.31
C LEU A 81 9.19 -0.01 -2.38
N ARG A 82 9.89 1.03 -2.86
CA ARG A 82 9.43 2.44 -2.80
C ARG A 82 8.03 2.62 -3.38
N GLY A 83 7.78 2.14 -4.60
CA GLY A 83 6.49 2.32 -5.26
C GLY A 83 5.34 1.60 -4.56
N LEU A 84 5.57 0.35 -4.12
CA LEU A 84 4.59 -0.42 -3.36
C LEU A 84 4.30 0.25 -2.01
N LEU A 85 5.34 0.66 -1.28
CA LEU A 85 5.25 1.22 0.05
C LEU A 85 4.54 2.58 0.06
N LEU A 86 4.89 3.49 -0.87
CA LEU A 86 4.23 4.80 -0.93
C LEU A 86 2.73 4.68 -1.23
N SER A 87 2.34 3.85 -2.20
CA SER A 87 0.92 3.58 -2.45
C SER A 87 0.22 2.93 -1.25
N SER A 88 0.92 2.05 -0.53
CA SER A 88 0.39 1.40 0.67
C SER A 88 0.16 2.39 1.81
N ILE A 89 1.09 3.33 2.03
CA ILE A 89 0.98 4.39 3.05
C ILE A 89 -0.22 5.29 2.73
N VAL A 90 -0.33 5.79 1.50
CA VAL A 90 -1.45 6.66 1.11
C VAL A 90 -2.80 5.95 1.27
N MET A 91 -2.89 4.68 0.89
CA MET A 91 -4.12 3.90 1.07
C MET A 91 -4.45 3.69 2.56
N LEU A 92 -3.44 3.42 3.39
CA LEU A 92 -3.57 3.22 4.84
C LEU A 92 -4.03 4.49 5.55
N GLU A 93 -3.47 5.65 5.21
CA GLU A 93 -3.89 6.93 5.80
C GLU A 93 -5.38 7.19 5.55
N LYS A 94 -5.90 6.74 4.41
CA LYS A 94 -7.32 6.86 4.08
C LYS A 94 -8.23 5.90 4.86
N THR A 95 -7.69 4.84 5.45
CA THR A 95 -8.42 4.04 6.45
C THR A 95 -8.40 4.69 7.83
N GLY A 96 -7.68 5.81 8.02
CA GLY A 96 -7.40 6.41 9.31
C GLY A 96 -6.26 5.72 10.08
N GLY A 97 -5.56 4.77 9.43
CA GLY A 97 -4.38 4.11 9.98
C GLY A 97 -3.11 4.92 9.75
N SER A 98 -2.00 4.47 10.35
CA SER A 98 -0.69 5.08 10.16
C SER A 98 0.43 4.09 10.44
N ILE A 99 1.63 4.42 9.97
CA ILE A 99 2.87 3.75 10.33
C ILE A 99 3.59 4.51 11.45
N VAL A 100 4.33 3.76 12.27
CA VAL A 100 5.27 4.32 13.24
C VAL A 100 6.58 4.61 12.51
N ARG A 101 6.90 5.90 12.41
CA ARG A 101 8.09 6.38 11.70
C ARG A 101 9.34 6.29 12.58
N THR A 102 10.47 5.97 11.95
CA THR A 102 11.82 6.03 12.50
C THR A 102 12.64 7.07 11.72
N PRO A 103 12.61 8.36 12.13
CA PRO A 103 13.31 9.43 11.44
C PRO A 103 14.81 9.12 11.25
N GLY A 104 15.36 9.50 10.09
CA GLY A 104 16.76 9.26 9.74
C GLY A 104 17.05 7.91 9.08
N ARG A 105 16.08 6.98 9.02
CA ARG A 105 16.20 5.72 8.26
C ARG A 105 15.34 5.67 6.99
N GLU A 106 14.64 6.76 6.70
CA GLU A 106 13.66 6.83 5.62
C GLU A 106 14.29 7.09 4.26
N ASP A 107 15.57 7.49 4.18
CA ASP A 107 16.31 7.74 2.93
C ASP A 107 15.50 8.47 1.85
N GLY A 108 14.88 9.61 2.24
CA GLY A 108 14.05 10.42 1.35
C GLY A 108 12.78 9.73 0.83
N LEU A 109 12.36 8.58 1.40
CA LEU A 109 11.15 7.85 1.01
C LEU A 109 9.93 8.77 0.90
N LEU A 110 9.70 9.56 1.94
CA LEU A 110 8.47 10.33 2.08
C LEU A 110 8.50 11.67 1.33
N GLU A 111 9.61 12.02 0.68
CA GLU A 111 9.68 13.23 -0.17
C GLU A 111 8.73 13.15 -1.36
N ASP A 112 8.44 11.95 -1.85
CA ASP A 112 7.51 11.72 -2.96
C ASP A 112 6.06 11.52 -2.51
N LEU A 113 5.79 11.43 -1.20
CA LEU A 113 4.48 11.01 -0.68
C LEU A 113 3.35 11.91 -1.20
N ASP A 114 3.55 13.23 -1.19
CA ASP A 114 2.57 14.21 -1.70
C ASP A 114 2.22 13.97 -3.18
N SER A 115 3.18 13.53 -3.99
CA SER A 115 2.95 13.21 -5.40
C SER A 115 2.09 11.97 -5.55
N TYR A 116 2.29 10.96 -4.70
CA TYR A 116 1.44 9.77 -4.66
C TYR A 116 0.03 10.10 -4.17
N VAL A 117 -0.10 10.94 -3.13
CA VAL A 117 -1.40 11.44 -2.64
C VAL A 117 -2.18 12.08 -3.79
N ARG A 118 -1.58 13.05 -4.50
CA ARG A 118 -2.22 13.71 -5.64
C ARG A 118 -2.56 12.77 -6.79
N ALA A 119 -1.71 11.78 -7.07
CA ALA A 119 -1.94 10.83 -8.17
C ALA A 119 -3.04 9.81 -7.83
N MET A 120 -3.15 9.40 -6.57
CA MET A 120 -4.14 8.42 -6.12
C MET A 120 -5.50 9.06 -5.83
N TRP A 121 -5.52 10.35 -5.48
CA TRP A 121 -6.73 11.10 -5.17
C TRP A 121 -6.89 12.20 -6.21
N THR A 122 -7.53 11.85 -7.31
CA THR A 122 -8.12 12.83 -8.22
C THR A 122 -9.54 13.09 -7.72
N ASP A 123 -9.85 14.33 -7.34
CA ASP A 123 -11.22 14.78 -7.10
C ASP A 123 -12.08 14.65 -8.37
#